data_AF-A0A5K0XL84-F1
#
_entry.id   AF-A0A5K0XL84-F1
#
_cell.length_a   1.000
_cell.length_b   1.000
_cell.length_c   1.000
_cell.angle_alpha   90.00
_cell.angle_beta   90.00
_cell.angle_gamma   90.00
#
_symmetry.space_group_name_H-M   'P 1'
#
loop_
_entity.id
_entity.type
_entity.pdbx_description
1 polymer ?
#
loop_
_entity_poly.entity_id
_entity_poly.type
_entity_poly.pdbx_seq_one_letter_code
_entity_poly.pdbx_strand_id
1 'polypeptide(L)'
;MEDSHTIVTVFLILWALIVLHSQIAESLNNIVVSEYGAKADGATDDSPAFLRAWREACSSTEEATIYVPSGHYLVHPTAFSGPCANDNITLVVDGGRLVARTEAEGYSDSSYWLMFESVRGLTFKGGYLDGKGSSLWSCKAEDGECPSGAS
;
A
#
# COMPACT_ATOMS: atom_id res chain seq x y z
N MET A 1 12.37 33.79 48.34
CA MET A 1 11.04 33.15 48.14
C MET A 1 10.76 32.97 46.65
N GLU A 2 11.43 33.76 45.79
CA GLU A 2 11.45 33.60 44.34
C GLU A 2 12.00 32.25 43.83
N ASP A 3 12.94 31.61 44.53
CA ASP A 3 13.61 30.40 44.04
C ASP A 3 12.67 29.19 43.91
N SER A 4 11.67 29.08 44.78
CA SER A 4 10.70 27.98 44.76
C SER A 4 9.77 28.04 43.53
N HIS A 5 9.42 29.24 43.08
CA HIS A 5 8.57 29.43 41.91
C HIS A 5 9.33 29.13 40.62
N THR A 6 10.60 29.52 40.56
CA THR A 6 11.50 29.20 39.44
C THR A 6 11.72 27.69 39.31
N ILE A 7 11.89 26.97 40.42
CA ILE A 7 12.05 25.51 40.41
C ILE A 7 10.78 24.81 39.91
N VAL A 8 9.60 25.19 40.43
CA VAL A 8 8.32 24.59 40.01
C VAL A 8 8.03 24.84 38.53
N THR A 9 8.30 26.04 38.04
CA THR A 9 8.09 26.39 36.62
C THR A 9 9.04 25.62 35.69
N VAL A 10 10.30 25.41 36.07
CA VAL A 10 11.24 24.56 35.31
C VAL A 10 10.75 23.12 35.23
N PHE A 11 10.25 22.54 36.32
CA PHE A 11 9.70 21.18 36.30
C PHE A 11 8.46 21.05 35.41
N LEU A 12 7.57 22.05 35.42
CA LEU A 12 6.39 22.06 34.55
C LEU A 12 6.77 22.17 33.07
N ILE A 13 7.78 22.98 32.73
CA ILE A 13 8.30 23.10 31.37
C ILE A 13 8.97 21.79 30.93
N LEU A 14 9.79 21.17 31.78
CA LEU A 14 10.43 19.89 31.46
C LEU A 14 9.40 18.77 31.29
N TRP A 15 8.37 18.71 32.14
CA TRP A 15 7.28 17.74 31.99
C TRP A 15 6.46 18.00 30.72
N ALA A 16 6.12 19.26 30.42
CA ALA A 16 5.43 19.64 29.19
C ALA A 16 6.26 19.31 27.94
N LEU A 17 7.58 19.52 27.97
CA LEU A 17 8.49 19.11 26.90
C LEU A 17 8.50 17.60 26.76
N ILE A 18 8.59 16.82 27.84
CA ILE A 18 8.53 15.35 27.80
C ILE A 18 7.20 14.86 27.20
N VAL A 19 6.07 15.47 27.58
CA VAL A 19 4.74 15.17 27.02
C VAL A 19 4.62 15.60 25.54
N LEU A 20 5.32 16.67 25.12
CA LEU A 20 5.39 17.10 23.72
C LEU A 20 6.21 16.12 22.86
N HIS A 21 7.25 15.50 23.43
CA HIS A 21 8.04 14.45 22.75
C HIS A 21 7.29 13.11 22.70
N SER A 22 6.35 12.85 23.61
CA SER A 22 5.67 11.54 23.71
C SER A 22 4.51 11.34 22.74
N GLN A 23 4.35 12.19 21.71
CA GLN A 23 3.28 12.07 20.72
C GLN A 23 3.75 11.64 19.32
N ILE A 24 4.95 11.07 19.19
CA ILE A 24 5.41 10.52 17.91
C ILE A 24 5.98 9.11 18.11
N ALA A 25 5.07 8.19 18.37
CA ALA A 25 5.29 6.78 18.08
C ALA A 25 3.93 6.17 17.71
N GLU A 26 3.32 6.67 16.63
CA GLU A 26 2.41 5.80 15.89
C GLU A 26 3.24 4.62 15.40
N SER A 27 2.77 3.41 15.73
CA SER A 27 3.41 2.12 15.46
C SER A 27 4.27 2.12 14.19
N LEU A 28 5.59 2.14 14.35
CA LEU A 28 6.58 2.10 13.27
C LEU A 28 6.75 0.69 12.67
N ASN A 29 5.75 -0.19 12.79
CA ASN A 29 5.77 -1.53 12.19
C ASN A 29 4.99 -1.56 10.86
N ASN A 30 5.11 -0.51 10.06
CA ASN A 30 4.51 -0.49 8.73
C ASN A 30 5.39 -1.28 7.75
N ILE A 31 4.79 -2.21 7.02
CA ILE A 31 5.45 -3.00 5.98
C ILE A 31 5.54 -2.12 4.74
N VAL A 32 6.67 -1.43 4.55
CA VAL A 32 6.84 -0.45 3.46
C VAL A 32 7.33 -1.15 2.20
N VAL A 33 6.57 -1.07 1.09
CA VAL A 33 6.89 -1.81 -0.15
C VAL A 33 8.27 -1.49 -0.76
N SER A 34 8.83 -0.30 -0.51
CA SER A 34 10.16 0.07 -0.98
C SER A 34 11.28 -0.68 -0.25
N GLU A 35 11.07 -1.09 1.01
CA GLU A 35 11.99 -1.95 1.76
C GLU A 35 12.02 -3.37 1.17
N TYR A 36 10.94 -3.75 0.50
CA TYR A 36 10.86 -4.98 -0.30
C TYR A 36 11.35 -4.77 -1.73
N GLY A 37 11.90 -3.63 -2.10
CA GLY A 37 12.53 -3.39 -3.39
C GLY A 37 11.62 -2.81 -4.48
N ALA A 38 10.42 -2.33 -4.14
CA ALA A 38 9.61 -1.56 -5.07
C ALA A 38 10.36 -0.29 -5.51
N LYS A 39 10.28 0.05 -6.80
CA LYS A 39 11.01 1.15 -7.44
C LYS A 39 10.17 2.39 -7.64
N ALA A 40 8.85 2.24 -7.85
CA ALA A 40 7.93 3.35 -8.03
C ALA A 40 8.24 4.27 -9.23
N ASP A 41 8.92 3.75 -10.26
CA ASP A 41 9.36 4.48 -11.45
C ASP A 41 8.37 4.41 -12.63
N GLY A 42 7.28 3.65 -12.48
CA GLY A 42 6.24 3.42 -13.48
C GLY A 42 6.65 2.49 -14.63
N ALA A 43 7.81 1.85 -14.54
CA ALA A 43 8.38 1.01 -15.60
C ALA A 43 8.88 -0.36 -15.09
N THR A 44 9.46 -0.39 -13.89
CA THR A 44 9.90 -1.63 -13.25
C THR A 44 8.69 -2.38 -12.69
N ASP A 45 8.62 -3.70 -12.95
CA ASP A 45 7.61 -4.56 -12.34
C ASP A 45 7.81 -4.64 -10.83
N ASP A 46 6.96 -3.95 -10.08
CA ASP A 46 6.97 -3.89 -8.62
C ASP A 46 6.17 -5.02 -7.98
N SER A 47 5.44 -5.84 -8.75
CA SER A 47 4.64 -6.98 -8.23
C SER A 47 5.40 -7.88 -7.26
N PRO A 48 6.68 -8.25 -7.51
CA PRO A 48 7.44 -9.07 -6.57
C PRO A 48 7.65 -8.41 -5.20
N ALA A 49 7.77 -7.08 -5.14
CA ALA A 49 7.90 -6.34 -3.89
C ALA A 49 6.58 -6.33 -3.13
N PHE A 50 5.46 -6.09 -3.81
CA PHE A 50 4.12 -6.18 -3.24
C PHE A 50 3.81 -7.57 -2.68
N LEU A 51 4.19 -8.64 -3.39
CA LEU A 51 4.00 -10.02 -2.92
C LEU A 51 4.84 -10.35 -1.67
N ARG A 52 6.06 -9.81 -1.56
CA ARG A 52 6.88 -10.00 -0.35
C ARG A 52 6.29 -9.27 0.84
N ALA A 53 5.91 -8.00 0.66
CA ALA A 53 5.23 -7.21 1.68
C ALA A 53 3.91 -7.89 2.13
N TRP A 54 3.11 -8.37 1.18
CA TRP A 54 1.89 -9.12 1.47
C TRP A 54 2.14 -10.37 2.29
N ARG A 55 3.17 -11.15 1.93
CA ARG A 55 3.51 -12.38 2.67
C ARG A 55 3.86 -12.09 4.13
N GLU A 56 4.62 -11.03 4.37
CA GLU A 56 4.94 -10.61 5.74
C GLU A 56 3.66 -10.24 6.50
N ALA A 57 2.85 -9.35 5.93
CA ALA A 57 1.59 -8.90 6.53
C ALA A 57 0.64 -10.06 6.82
N CYS A 58 0.52 -11.00 5.88
CA CYS A 58 -0.36 -12.16 5.96
C CYS A 58 0.15 -13.20 6.97
N SER A 59 1.45 -13.26 7.23
CA SER A 59 2.05 -14.13 8.23
C SER A 59 2.02 -13.57 9.66
N SER A 60 1.75 -12.27 9.82
CA SER A 60 1.63 -11.62 11.12
C SER A 60 0.43 -12.17 11.91
N THR A 61 0.62 -12.41 13.21
CA THR A 61 -0.49 -12.72 14.12
C THR A 61 -1.20 -11.47 14.64
N GLU A 62 -0.57 -10.30 14.51
CA GLU A 62 -1.12 -8.99 14.87
C GLU A 62 -1.66 -8.27 13.62
N GLU A 63 -2.43 -7.21 13.84
CA GLU A 63 -2.85 -6.31 12.76
C GLU A 63 -1.64 -5.78 11.98
N ALA A 64 -1.75 -5.74 10.65
CA ALA A 64 -0.65 -5.40 9.77
C ALA A 64 -1.03 -4.30 8.80
N THR A 65 -0.14 -3.32 8.62
CA THR A 65 -0.30 -2.26 7.61
C THR A 65 0.78 -2.40 6.55
N ILE A 66 0.36 -2.58 5.29
CA ILE A 66 1.23 -2.45 4.13
C ILE A 66 1.15 -1.00 3.66
N TYR A 67 2.30 -0.33 3.62
CA TYR A 67 2.40 1.07 3.26
C TYR A 67 3.03 1.22 1.87
N VAL A 68 2.33 1.94 0.99
CA VAL A 68 2.76 2.27 -0.38
C VAL A 68 2.98 3.77 -0.46
N PRO A 69 4.23 4.25 -0.45
CA PRO A 69 4.56 5.67 -0.58
C PRO A 69 4.15 6.26 -1.93
N SER A 70 4.26 7.59 -2.06
CA SER A 70 4.07 8.29 -3.33
C SER A 70 4.99 7.77 -4.44
N GLY A 71 4.47 7.70 -5.67
CA GLY A 71 5.18 7.19 -6.85
C GLY A 71 4.27 6.41 -7.79
N HIS A 72 4.84 5.85 -8.86
CA HIS A 72 4.13 5.06 -9.86
C HIS A 72 4.60 3.61 -9.82
N TYR A 73 3.75 2.70 -9.35
CA TYR A 73 4.11 1.30 -9.20
C TYR A 73 3.47 0.50 -10.34
N LEU A 74 4.29 0.02 -11.28
CA LEU A 74 3.80 -0.92 -12.28
C LEU A 74 3.60 -2.26 -11.59
N VAL A 75 2.34 -2.70 -11.53
CA VAL A 75 1.96 -3.98 -10.92
C VAL A 75 1.30 -4.83 -12.00
N HIS A 76 1.91 -5.95 -12.31
CA HIS A 76 1.34 -7.01 -13.14
C HIS A 76 0.22 -7.74 -12.41
N PRO A 77 -0.57 -8.56 -13.13
CA PRO A 77 -1.55 -9.46 -12.52
C PRO A 77 -1.00 -10.19 -11.30
N THR A 78 -1.53 -9.84 -10.14
CA THR A 78 -1.02 -10.29 -8.85
C THR A 78 -2.15 -10.81 -7.98
N ALA A 79 -1.96 -12.02 -7.45
CA ALA A 79 -2.85 -12.64 -6.48
C ALA A 79 -2.24 -12.51 -5.07
N PHE A 80 -2.93 -11.80 -4.21
CA PHE A 80 -2.67 -11.64 -2.78
C PHE A 80 -3.49 -12.68 -2.03
N SER A 81 -2.93 -13.88 -1.89
CA SER A 81 -3.65 -15.03 -1.33
C SER A 81 -3.50 -15.12 0.19
N GLY A 82 -4.57 -15.54 0.85
CA GLY A 82 -4.61 -16.07 2.21
C GLY A 82 -4.70 -17.61 2.22
N PRO A 83 -5.19 -18.22 3.33
CA PRO A 83 -5.62 -17.57 4.56
C PRO A 83 -4.45 -16.92 5.31
N CYS A 84 -4.70 -15.73 5.88
CA CYS A 84 -3.73 -15.02 6.70
C CYS A 84 -3.85 -15.40 8.18
N ALA A 85 -2.75 -15.25 8.92
CA ALA A 85 -2.67 -15.51 10.36
C ALA A 85 -3.40 -14.45 11.20
N ASN A 86 -3.66 -13.28 10.63
CA ASN A 86 -4.57 -12.25 11.16
C ASN A 86 -5.72 -12.00 10.16
N ASP A 87 -6.73 -11.25 10.59
CA ASP A 87 -7.85 -10.79 9.78
C ASP A 87 -8.03 -9.27 9.79
N ASN A 88 -6.93 -8.53 9.99
CA ASN A 88 -6.90 -7.08 9.95
C ASN A 88 -5.63 -6.60 9.22
N ILE A 89 -5.69 -6.66 7.90
CA ILE A 89 -4.62 -6.16 7.02
C ILE A 89 -5.12 -4.87 6.37
N THR A 90 -4.39 -3.77 6.56
CA THR A 90 -4.65 -2.52 5.86
C THR A 90 -3.59 -2.28 4.78
N LEU A 91 -4.01 -2.16 3.52
CA LEU A 91 -3.17 -1.65 2.45
C LEU A 91 -3.41 -0.14 2.30
N VAL A 92 -2.43 0.66 2.69
CA VAL A 92 -2.46 2.12 2.57
C VAL A 92 -1.63 2.54 1.36
N VAL A 93 -2.28 3.18 0.40
CA VAL A 93 -1.62 3.84 -0.73
C VAL A 93 -1.66 5.34 -0.49
N ASP A 94 -0.54 5.90 -0.06
CA ASP A 94 -0.42 7.32 0.29
C ASP A 94 0.26 8.09 -0.83
N GLY A 95 -0.54 8.85 -1.60
CA GLY A 95 -0.08 9.61 -2.77
C GLY A 95 0.45 8.76 -3.92
N GLY A 96 0.50 7.43 -3.77
CA GLY A 96 0.96 6.48 -4.79
C GLY A 96 -0.12 6.15 -5.83
N ARG A 97 0.34 5.68 -6.99
CA ARG A 97 -0.51 5.17 -8.06
C ARG A 97 -0.06 3.76 -8.45
N LEU A 98 -0.95 2.79 -8.30
CA LEU A 98 -0.76 1.46 -8.88
C LEU A 98 -1.17 1.54 -10.35
N VAL A 99 -0.33 0.99 -11.22
CA VAL A 99 -0.47 1.08 -12.67
C VAL A 99 -0.50 -0.33 -13.23
N ALA A 100 -1.53 -0.66 -13.99
CA ALA A 100 -1.58 -1.89 -14.75
C ALA A 100 -0.62 -1.82 -15.94
N ARG A 101 -0.22 -2.99 -16.44
CA ARG A 101 0.48 -3.14 -17.72
C ARG A 101 -0.34 -2.53 -18.85
N THR A 102 0.35 -1.97 -19.85
CA THR A 102 -0.28 -1.45 -21.08
C THR A 102 -0.28 -2.48 -22.21
N GLU A 103 -1.17 -2.32 -23.19
CA GLU A 103 -1.23 -3.20 -24.37
C GLU A 103 0.04 -3.23 -25.21
N ALA A 104 0.81 -2.13 -25.19
CA ALA A 104 2.10 -2.07 -25.88
C ALA A 104 3.11 -3.10 -25.32
N GLU A 105 2.87 -3.56 -24.10
CA GLU A 105 3.65 -4.58 -23.41
C GLU A 105 3.00 -5.98 -23.51
N GLY A 106 1.88 -6.09 -24.24
CA GLY A 106 1.09 -7.31 -24.43
C GLY A 106 -0.05 -7.46 -23.41
N TYR A 107 -1.20 -7.94 -23.91
CA TYR A 107 -2.32 -8.36 -23.06
C TYR A 107 -1.87 -9.48 -22.14
N SER A 108 -2.28 -9.43 -20.87
CA SER A 108 -2.20 -10.59 -20.00
C SER A 108 -3.36 -11.54 -20.30
N ASP A 109 -3.08 -12.84 -20.34
CA ASP A 109 -4.12 -13.88 -20.33
C ASP A 109 -4.82 -14.00 -18.96
N SER A 110 -4.38 -13.23 -17.95
CA SER A 110 -5.01 -13.18 -16.64
C SER A 110 -6.37 -12.50 -16.70
N SER A 111 -7.37 -13.11 -16.08
CA SER A 111 -8.70 -12.53 -15.89
C SER A 111 -8.76 -11.49 -14.77
N TYR A 112 -7.67 -11.26 -14.04
CA TYR A 112 -7.59 -10.31 -12.93
C TYR A 112 -6.33 -9.44 -13.00
N TRP A 113 -6.41 -8.23 -12.44
CA TRP A 113 -5.24 -7.38 -12.20
C TRP A 113 -4.76 -7.48 -10.75
N LEU A 114 -5.61 -7.15 -9.79
CA LEU A 114 -5.30 -7.22 -8.35
C LEU A 114 -6.33 -8.11 -7.68
N MET A 115 -5.97 -9.36 -7.44
CA MET A 115 -6.87 -10.32 -6.81
C MET A 115 -6.50 -10.51 -5.34
N PHE A 116 -7.48 -10.43 -4.45
CA PHE A 116 -7.33 -10.80 -3.04
C PHE A 116 -8.14 -12.08 -2.80
N GLU A 117 -7.44 -13.19 -2.63
CA GLU A 117 -8.05 -14.52 -2.58
C GLU A 117 -8.02 -15.09 -1.17
N SER A 118 -9.16 -15.55 -0.65
CA SER A 118 -9.26 -16.15 0.69
C SER A 118 -8.74 -15.25 1.81
N VAL A 119 -8.91 -13.93 1.66
CA VAL A 119 -8.50 -12.91 2.64
C VAL A 119 -9.72 -12.46 3.45
N ARG A 120 -9.56 -12.31 4.77
CA ARG A 120 -10.59 -11.77 5.67
C ARG A 120 -10.12 -10.43 6.24
N GLY A 121 -11.05 -9.47 6.34
CA GLY A 121 -10.83 -8.15 6.94
C GLY A 121 -9.71 -7.32 6.28
N LEU A 122 -9.62 -7.39 4.95
CA LEU A 122 -8.78 -6.48 4.18
C LEU A 122 -9.41 -5.10 4.13
N THR A 123 -8.61 -4.08 4.43
CA THR A 123 -8.95 -2.67 4.21
C THR A 123 -8.01 -2.05 3.18
N PHE A 124 -8.54 -1.42 2.14
CA PHE A 124 -7.76 -0.64 1.17
C PHE A 124 -8.02 0.86 1.40
N LYS A 125 -6.97 1.67 1.56
CA LYS A 125 -7.09 3.12 1.84
C LYS A 125 -6.23 3.94 0.89
N GLY A 126 -6.83 4.99 0.31
CA GLY A 126 -6.12 6.03 -0.44
C GLY A 126 -5.67 5.61 -1.84
N GLY A 127 -4.87 6.48 -2.46
CA GLY A 127 -4.16 6.23 -3.72
C GLY A 127 -5.03 6.19 -4.97
N TYR A 128 -4.40 5.82 -6.08
CA TYR A 128 -5.02 5.67 -7.38
C TYR A 128 -4.74 4.29 -7.98
N LEU A 129 -5.78 3.68 -8.56
CA LEU A 129 -5.67 2.48 -9.37
C LEU A 129 -5.85 2.88 -10.85
N ASP A 130 -4.77 2.88 -11.61
CA ASP A 130 -4.81 3.10 -13.07
C ASP A 130 -4.76 1.76 -13.78
N GLY A 131 -5.93 1.20 -14.09
CA GLY A 131 -6.09 -0.08 -14.76
C GLY A 131 -5.82 -0.07 -16.28
N LYS A 132 -5.43 1.08 -16.86
CA LYS A 132 -5.11 1.21 -18.31
C LYS A 132 -6.18 0.70 -19.30
N GLY A 133 -7.46 0.64 -18.89
CA GLY A 133 -8.53 0.03 -19.69
C GLY A 133 -9.06 0.82 -20.90
N SER A 134 -8.53 2.02 -21.20
CA SER A 134 -9.06 2.86 -22.28
C SER A 134 -8.95 2.21 -23.67
N SER A 135 -7.85 1.50 -23.95
CA SER A 135 -7.66 0.72 -25.19
C SER A 135 -8.75 -0.34 -25.35
N LEU A 136 -9.01 -1.09 -24.29
CA LEU A 136 -10.01 -2.15 -24.25
C LEU A 136 -11.42 -1.60 -24.52
N TRP A 137 -11.79 -0.48 -23.89
CA TRP A 137 -13.10 0.14 -24.09
C TRP A 137 -13.27 0.67 -25.52
N SER A 138 -12.24 1.30 -26.09
CA SER A 138 -12.25 1.74 -27.49
C SER A 138 -12.43 0.56 -28.45
N CYS A 139 -11.70 -0.54 -28.23
CA CYS A 139 -11.87 -1.75 -29.02
C CYS A 139 -13.31 -2.28 -28.95
N LYS A 140 -13.87 -2.40 -27.74
CA LYS A 140 -15.24 -2.91 -27.54
C LYS A 140 -16.29 -2.00 -28.18
N ALA A 141 -16.04 -0.69 -28.26
CA ALA A 141 -16.94 0.26 -28.91
C ALA A 141 -16.94 0.15 -30.44
N GLU A 142 -15.87 -0.40 -31.04
CA GLU A 142 -15.73 -0.60 -32.48
C GLU A 142 -16.21 -2.00 -32.95
N ASP A 143 -16.87 -2.77 -32.07
CA ASP A 143 -17.30 -4.16 -32.32
C ASP A 143 -16.16 -5.08 -32.83
N GLY A 144 -14.92 -4.80 -32.40
CA GLY A 144 -13.73 -5.55 -32.78
C GLY A 144 -13.56 -6.88 -32.04
N GLU A 145 -12.58 -7.69 -32.47
CA GLU A 145 -12.12 -8.85 -31.72
C GLU A 145 -11.22 -8.38 -30.56
N CYS A 146 -11.85 -8.13 -29.41
CA CYS A 146 -11.20 -7.54 -28.25
C CYS A 146 -10.87 -8.59 -27.18
N PRO A 147 -9.78 -8.40 -26.44
CA PRO A 147 -9.49 -9.24 -25.27
C PRO A 147 -10.60 -9.14 -24.21
N SER A 148 -10.66 -10.14 -23.33
CA SER A 148 -11.67 -10.18 -22.28
C SER A 148 -11.57 -8.98 -21.34
N GLY A 149 -10.33 -8.57 -21.05
CA GLY A 149 -10.00 -7.63 -19.98
C GLY A 149 -9.81 -8.34 -18.64
N ALA A 150 -9.23 -7.61 -17.69
CA ALA A 150 -9.03 -8.06 -16.33
C ALA A 150 -10.03 -7.39 -15.38
N SER A 151 -10.53 -8.14 -14.39
CA SER A 151 -11.28 -7.62 -13.25
C SER A 151 -10.38 -7.10 -12.13
#